data_AF-A0A8S3C5Y8-F1
#
_entry.id   AF-A0A8S3C5Y8-F1
#
_cell.length_a   1.000
_cell.length_b   1.000
_cell.length_c   1.000
_cell.angle_alpha   90.00
_cell.angle_beta   90.00
_cell.angle_gamma   90.00
#
_symmetry.space_group_name_H-M   'P 1'
#
loop_
_entity.id
_entity.type
_entity.pdbx_description
1 polymer ?
#
loop_
_entity_poly.entity_id
_entity_poly.type
_entity_poly.pdbx_seq_one_letter_code
_entity_poly.pdbx_strand_id
1 'polypeptide(L)' 'MTLKRATRYLKNVVNKKEIVPFKRFNGGVGRKAQAQVFKVTQGRWPKKSAEILLQLLKNAESNADVKGLD' A
#
# COMPACT_ATOMS: atom_id res chain seq x y z
N MET A 1 6.30 9.39 2.51
CA MET A 1 4.89 9.31 2.07
C MET A 1 4.03 9.89 3.19
N THR A 2 3.12 10.82 2.91
CA THR A 2 2.21 11.37 3.94
C THR A 2 1.08 10.38 4.24
N LEU A 3 0.44 10.50 5.42
CA LEU A 3 -0.69 9.62 5.81
C LEU A 3 -1.82 9.65 4.76
N LYS A 4 -2.23 10.84 4.32
CA LYS A 4 -3.24 11.03 3.26
C LYS A 4 -2.86 10.32 1.95
N ARG A 5 -1.58 10.34 1.57
CA ARG A 5 -1.10 9.62 0.37
C ARG A 5 -1.07 8.11 0.60
N ALA A 6 -0.68 7.64 1.79
CA ALA A 6 -0.66 6.23 2.15
C ALA A 6 -2.06 5.60 2.10
N THR A 7 -3.04 6.25 2.72
CA THR A 7 -4.44 5.80 2.73
C THR A 7 -4.99 5.74 1.30
N ARG A 8 -4.69 6.74 0.47
CA ARG A 8 -5.09 6.76 -0.95
C ARG A 8 -4.41 5.63 -1.73
N TYR A 9 -3.11 5.43 -1.53
CA TYR A 9 -2.35 4.37 -2.18
C TYR A 9 -2.94 2.99 -1.87
N LEU A 10 -3.18 2.68 -0.60
CA LEU A 10 -3.72 1.38 -0.19
C LEU A 10 -5.14 1.16 -0.73
N LYS A 11 -6.00 2.20 -0.74
CA LYS A 11 -7.32 2.13 -1.41
C LYS A 11 -7.18 1.87 -2.91
N ASN A 12 -6.20 2.49 -3.57
CA ASN A 12 -5.91 2.26 -4.98
C ASN A 12 -5.37 0.85 -5.24
N VAL A 13 -4.59 0.29 -4.31
CA VAL A 13 -4.12 -1.11 -4.37
C VAL A 13 -5.30 -2.08 -4.32
N VAL A 14 -6.26 -1.87 -3.41
CA VAL A 14 -7.49 -2.68 -3.32
C VAL A 14 -8.28 -2.61 -4.63
N ASN A 15 -8.37 -1.42 -5.24
CA ASN A 15 -9.04 -1.18 -6.51
C ASN A 15 -8.20 -1.52 -7.76
N LYS A 16 -7.01 -2.10 -7.58
CA LYS A 16 -6.06 -2.44 -8.65
C LYS A 16 -5.62 -1.27 -9.55
N LYS A 17 -5.73 -0.03 -9.06
CA LYS A 17 -5.31 1.19 -9.76
C LYS A 17 -3.82 1.46 -9.59
N GLU A 18 -3.26 1.13 -8.43
CA GLU A 18 -1.82 1.23 -8.14
C GLU A 18 -1.28 -0.11 -7.65
N ILE A 19 -0.05 -0.46 -8.00
CA ILE A 19 0.54 -1.78 -7.69
C ILE A 19 1.49 -1.72 -6.49
N VAL A 20 1.59 -2.82 -5.74
CA VAL A 20 2.64 -3.01 -4.72
C VAL A 20 3.83 -3.74 -5.35
N PRO A 21 5.06 -3.16 -5.33
CA PRO A 21 6.24 -3.82 -5.84
C PRO A 21 6.67 -4.97 -4.93
N PHE A 22 6.91 -6.15 -5.50
CA PHE A 22 7.38 -7.32 -4.74
C PHE A 22 8.90 -7.44 -4.94
N LYS A 23 9.68 -7.04 -3.93
CA LYS A 23 11.16 -6.94 -4.03
C LYS A 23 11.93 -8.16 -3.52
N ARG A 24 11.43 -8.82 -2.46
CA ARG A 24 12.11 -9.94 -1.79
C ARG A 24 11.40 -11.27 -2.05
N PHE A 25 10.11 -11.33 -1.74
CA PHE A 25 9.29 -12.54 -1.90
C PHE A 25 8.54 -12.49 -3.24
N ASN A 26 9.26 -12.68 -4.35
CA ASN A 26 8.76 -12.53 -5.71
C ASN A 26 8.95 -13.78 -6.61
N GLY A 27 9.31 -14.93 -6.03
CA GLY A 27 9.40 -16.20 -6.75
C GLY A 27 8.09 -16.57 -7.44
N GLY A 28 8.15 -16.91 -8.73
CA GLY A 28 6.97 -17.27 -9.54
C GLY A 28 5.96 -16.12 -9.80
N VAL A 29 6.26 -14.88 -9.39
CA VAL A 29 5.32 -13.76 -9.58
C VAL A 29 5.41 -13.23 -11.01
N GLY A 30 4.29 -13.26 -11.74
CA GLY A 30 4.22 -12.70 -13.09
C GLY A 30 4.45 -11.18 -13.13
N ARG A 31 5.15 -10.71 -14.18
CA ARG A 31 5.48 -9.31 -14.40
C ARG A 31 4.25 -8.44 -14.71
N LYS A 32 4.29 -7.14 -14.39
CA LYS A 32 3.22 -6.17 -14.65
C LYS A 32 3.79 -4.79 -15.01
N ALA A 33 3.24 -4.14 -16.04
CA ALA A 33 3.70 -2.83 -16.51
C ALA A 33 3.65 -1.74 -15.43
N GLN A 34 2.61 -1.72 -14.58
CA GLN A 34 2.48 -0.78 -13.47
C GLN A 34 3.67 -0.81 -12.49
N ALA A 35 4.41 -1.93 -12.43
CA ALA A 35 5.55 -2.08 -11.52
C ALA A 35 6.74 -1.19 -11.93
N GLN A 36 6.78 -0.72 -13.18
CA GLN A 36 7.84 0.16 -13.70
C GLN A 36 7.98 1.47 -12.90
N VAL A 37 6.87 1.98 -12.34
CA VAL A 37 6.88 3.18 -11.47
C VAL A 37 7.84 3.00 -10.28
N PHE A 38 8.02 1.77 -9.82
CA PHE A 38 8.92 1.42 -8.72
C PHE A 38 10.27 0.87 -9.18
N LYS A 39 10.60 1.01 -10.47
CA LYS A 39 11.82 0.49 -11.12
C LYS A 39 12.00 -1.02 -10.92
N VAL A 40 10.89 -1.76 -10.84
CA VAL A 40 10.87 -3.24 -10.76
C VAL A 40 9.93 -3.80 -11.82
N THR A 41 10.09 -5.09 -12.13
CA THR A 41 9.26 -5.76 -13.16
C THR A 41 8.08 -6.52 -12.56
N GLN A 42 8.12 -6.84 -11.27
CA GLN A 42 7.15 -7.68 -10.58
C GLN A 42 6.43 -6.93 -9.47
N GLY A 43 5.12 -7.18 -9.38
CA GLY A 43 4.25 -6.61 -8.36
C GLY A 43 2.86 -7.24 -8.39
N ARG A 44 2.09 -7.00 -7.32
CA ARG A 44 0.72 -7.50 -7.14
C ARG A 44 -0.15 -6.48 -6.40
N TRP A 45 -1.42 -6.83 -6.26
CA TRP A 45 -2.42 -6.08 -5.48
C TRP A 45 -2.89 -6.92 -4.29
N PRO A 46 -2.10 -6.99 -3.19
CA PRO A 46 -2.43 -7.81 -2.03
C PRO A 46 -3.58 -7.17 -1.23
N LYS A 47 -4.83 -7.47 -1.65
CA LYS A 47 -6.05 -6.88 -1.08
C LYS A 47 -6.13 -7.03 0.45
N LYS A 48 -6.00 -8.27 0.96
CA LYS A 48 -6.09 -8.58 2.39
C LYS A 48 -5.07 -7.80 3.23
N SER A 49 -3.81 -7.77 2.79
CA SER A 49 -2.75 -7.02 3.50
C SER A 49 -3.00 -5.52 3.46
N ALA A 50 -3.46 -4.97 2.32
CA ALA A 50 -3.77 -3.55 2.20
C ALA A 50 -4.94 -3.12 3.11
N GLU A 51 -5.97 -3.95 3.24
CA GLU A 51 -7.11 -3.71 4.13
C GLU A 51 -6.70 -3.70 5.61
N ILE A 52 -5.88 -4.65 6.05
CA ILE A 52 -5.36 -4.69 7.43
C ILE A 52 -4.51 -3.44 7.71
N LEU A 53 -3.64 -3.04 6.78
CA LEU A 53 -2.82 -1.83 6.94
C LEU A 53 -3.69 -0.56 6.99
N LEU A 54 -4.78 -0.47 6.23
CA LEU A 54 -5.71 0.65 6.31
C LEU A 54 -6.35 0.77 7.70
N GLN A 55 -6.72 -0.35 8.32
CA GLN A 55 -7.27 -0.37 9.67
C GLN A 55 -6.24 0.09 10.71
N LEU A 56 -5.00 -0.38 10.60
CA LEU A 56 -3.90 0.03 11.48
C LEU A 56 -3.59 1.53 11.35
N LEU A 57 -3.56 2.07 10.13
CA LEU A 57 -3.35 3.50 9.91
C LEU A 57 -4.47 4.35 10.51
N LYS A 58 -5.73 3.92 10.38
CA LYS A 58 -6.87 4.60 11.01
C LYS A 58 -6.74 4.61 12.54
N ASN A 59 -6.32 3.50 13.13
CA ASN A 59 -6.09 3.43 14.57
C ASN A 59 -4.94 4.36 15.00
N ALA A 60 -3.84 4.38 14.25
CA ALA A 60 -2.71 5.25 14.54
C ALA A 60 -3.07 6.74 14.42
N GLU A 61 -3.89 7.11 13.42
CA GLU A 61 -4.44 8.46 13.25
C GLU A 61 -5.28 8.85 14.47
N SER A 62 -6.21 8.00 14.91
CA SER A 62 -7.00 8.25 16.13
C SER A 62 -6.13 8.43 17.39
N ASN A 63 -5.03 7.69 17.51
CA ASN A 63 -4.10 7.85 18.64
C ASN A 63 -3.32 9.18 18.56
N ALA A 64 -3.01 9.66 17.35
CA ALA A 64 -2.34 10.94 17.13
C ALA A 64 -3.29 12.11 17.46
N ASP A 65 -4.56 12.02 17.01
CA ASP A 65 -5.62 12.98 17.33
C ASP A 65 -5.79 13.14 18.84
N VAL A 66 -5.86 12.02 19.58
CA VAL A 66 -5.96 12.00 21.05
C VAL A 66 -4.75 12.67 21.72
N LYS A 67 -3.58 12.60 21.09
CA LYS A 67 -2.34 13.20 21.60
C LYS A 67 -2.15 14.65 21.13
N GLY A 68 -3.06 15.20 20.30
CA GLY A 68 -2.92 16.53 19.72
C GLY A 68 -1.73 16.65 18.75
N LEU A 69 -1.36 15.55 18.09
CA LEU A 69 -0.30 15.50 17.10
C LEU A 69 -0.93 15.60 15.71
N ASP A 70 -0.78 16.74 15.04
CA ASP A 70 -1.19 16.94 13.63
C ASP A 70 0.02 16.80 12.69
#